data_AF-A0A1X3GDU5-F1
#
_entry.id   AF-A0A1X3GDU5-F1
#
_cell.length_a   1.000
_cell.length_b   1.000
_cell.length_c   1.000
_cell.angle_alpha   90.00
_cell.angle_beta   90.00
_cell.angle_gamma   90.00
#
_symmetry.space_group_name_H-M   'P 1'
#
loop_
_entity.id
_entity.type
_entity.pdbx_description
1 polymer ?
#
loop_
_entity_poly.entity_id
_entity_poly.type
_entity_poly.pdbx_seq_one_letter_code
_entity_poly.pdbx_strand_id
1 'polypeptide(L)' 'MAAELAAGYCGERTAEDFLKRVGKEYPLPRVAQGRRRLWLRDDLDRAIAPDGGRGDLAEEY' A
#
# COMPACT_ATOMS: atom_id res chain seq x y z
N MET A 1 9.78 -1.98 -4.55
CA MET A 1 8.76 -3.02 -4.80
C MET A 1 7.96 -2.62 -6.05
N ALA A 2 7.78 -3.52 -7.03
CA ALA A 2 7.01 -3.23 -8.25
C ALA A 2 5.50 -3.15 -7.96
N ALA A 3 4.70 -2.57 -8.87
CA ALA A 3 3.26 -2.34 -8.68
C ALA A 3 2.49 -3.61 -8.32
N GLU A 4 2.75 -4.73 -8.99
CA GLU A 4 2.08 -6.01 -8.73
C GLU A 4 2.36 -6.54 -7.34
N LEU A 5 3.61 -6.41 -6.89
CA LEU A 5 4.04 -6.90 -5.58
C LEU A 5 3.56 -5.98 -4.45
N ALA A 6 3.49 -4.67 -4.71
CA ALA A 6 2.89 -3.70 -3.82
C ALA A 6 1.37 -3.91 -3.68
N ALA A 7 0.68 -4.21 -4.78
CA ALA A 7 -0.76 -4.50 -4.78
C ALA A 7 -1.07 -5.73 -3.91
N GLY A 8 -0.33 -6.83 -4.11
CA GLY A 8 -0.46 -8.02 -3.26
C GLY A 8 -0.12 -7.73 -1.79
N TYR A 9 0.87 -6.87 -1.52
CA TYR A 9 1.21 -6.43 -0.16
C TYR A 9 0.09 -5.63 0.51
N CYS A 10 -0.60 -4.77 -0.23
CA CYS A 10 -1.74 -4.00 0.24
C CYS A 10 -3.05 -4.81 0.36
N GLY A 11 -3.07 -6.08 -0.07
CA GLY A 11 -4.29 -6.90 -0.11
C GLY A 11 -5.19 -6.63 -1.32
N GLU A 12 -4.69 -5.91 -2.33
CA GLU A 12 -5.43 -5.60 -3.55
C GLU A 12 -5.45 -6.79 -4.51
N ARG A 13 -6.56 -6.96 -5.25
CA ARG A 13 -6.74 -8.09 -6.17
C ARG A 13 -5.90 -7.98 -7.44
N THR A 14 -5.65 -6.76 -7.90
CA THR A 14 -4.87 -6.49 -9.12
C THR A 14 -4.02 -5.24 -8.95
N ALA A 15 -2.91 -5.17 -9.71
CA ALA A 15 -2.06 -3.98 -9.75
C ALA A 15 -2.80 -2.73 -10.25
N GLU A 16 -3.83 -2.90 -11.08
CA GLU A 16 -4.64 -1.80 -11.60
C GLU A 16 -5.53 -1.19 -10.52
N ASP A 17 -6.13 -2.00 -9.64
CA ASP A 17 -6.96 -1.49 -8.54
C ASP A 17 -6.11 -0.69 -7.55
N PHE A 18 -4.94 -1.26 -7.20
CA PHE A 18 -3.92 -0.57 -6.43
C PHE A 18 -3.53 0.77 -7.08
N LEU A 19 -3.23 0.79 -8.39
CA LEU A 19 -2.84 2.00 -9.11
C LEU A 19 -3.95 3.07 -9.16
N LYS A 20 -5.23 2.69 -9.08
CA LYS A 20 -6.35 3.65 -9.00
C LYS A 20 -6.46 4.30 -7.62
N ARG A 21 -6.06 3.58 -6.57
CA ARG A 21 -6.05 4.06 -5.17
C ARG A 21 -4.77 4.81 -4.82
N VAL A 22 -3.65 4.50 -5.48
CA VAL A 22 -2.40 5.27 -5.39
C VAL A 22 -2.65 6.73 -5.76
N GLY A 23 -2.25 7.64 -4.88
CA GLY A 23 -2.50 9.09 -4.97
C GLY A 23 -3.76 9.54 -4.22
N LYS A 24 -4.59 8.62 -3.73
CA LYS A 24 -5.73 8.90 -2.84
C LYS A 24 -5.54 8.26 -1.46
N GLU A 25 -5.45 6.94 -1.42
CA GLU A 25 -5.30 6.14 -0.21
C GLU A 25 -3.85 5.68 0.00
N TYR A 26 -3.14 5.38 -1.09
CA TYR A 26 -1.73 4.96 -1.05
C TYR A 26 -0.80 6.04 -1.59
N PRO A 27 0.46 6.09 -1.13
CA PRO A 27 1.43 7.08 -1.58
C PRO A 27 1.87 6.83 -3.02
N LEU A 28 2.38 7.89 -3.63
CA LEU A 28 2.95 7.85 -4.97
C LEU A 28 4.22 6.99 -5.01
N PRO A 29 4.53 6.36 -6.16
CA PRO A 29 5.76 5.60 -6.31
C PRO A 29 6.98 6.50 -6.11
N ARG A 30 7.92 6.08 -5.26
CA ARG A 30 9.20 6.78 -5.03
C ARG A 30 10.11 6.79 -6.24
N VAL A 31 10.01 5.77 -7.08
CA VAL A 31 10.70 5.76 -8.37
C VAL A 31 9.64 5.69 -9.46
N ALA A 32 9.54 6.72 -10.28
CA ALA A 32 8.69 6.77 -11.46
C ALA A 32 9.56 7.09 -12.69
N GLN A 33 10.32 6.09 -13.17
CA GLN A 33 11.08 6.22 -14.42
C GLN A 33 10.33 5.53 -15.55
N GLY A 34 9.60 6.32 -16.35
CA GLY A 34 8.81 5.84 -17.47
C GLY A 34 7.74 4.83 -17.02
N ARG A 35 7.87 3.58 -17.49
CA ARG A 35 6.96 2.47 -17.12
C ARG A 35 7.30 1.82 -15.77
N ARG A 36 8.48 2.08 -15.21
CA ARG A 36 8.90 1.52 -13.92
C ARG A 36 8.42 2.40 -12.79
N ARG A 37 7.47 1.87 -12.02
CA ARG A 37 6.97 2.45 -10.78
C ARG A 37 7.40 1.56 -9.62
N LEU A 38 8.10 2.12 -8.64
CA LEU A 38 8.52 1.41 -7.44
C LEU A 38 8.00 2.09 -6.18
N TRP A 39 7.42 1.29 -5.31
CA TRP A 39 7.01 1.67 -3.97
C TRP A 39 7.99 1.11 -2.96
N LEU A 40 8.23 1.87 -1.90
CA LEU A 40 8.91 1.34 -0.73
C LEU A 40 7.88 0.76 0.22
N ARG A 41 8.22 -0.38 0.82
CA ARG A 41 7.37 -1.03 1.81
C ARG A 41 7.05 -0.10 2.97
N ASP A 42 8.04 0.67 3.43
CA ASP A 42 7.89 1.66 4.51
C ASP A 42 6.82 2.72 4.23
N ASP A 43 6.76 3.21 2.98
CA ASP A 43 5.77 4.19 2.54
C ASP A 43 4.35 3.59 2.54
N LEU A 44 4.24 2.36 2.02
CA LEU A 44 2.97 1.62 2.02
C LEU A 44 2.54 1.27 3.44
N ASP A 45 3.46 0.87 4.30
CA ASP A 45 3.21 0.53 5.70
C ASP A 45 2.64 1.72 6.46
N ARG A 46 3.24 2.91 6.30
CA ARG A 46 2.70 4.15 6.86
C ARG A 46 1.33 4.53 6.31
N ALA A 47 0.99 4.13 5.09
CA ALA A 47 -0.29 4.45 4.48
C ALA A 47 -1.39 3.44 4.85
N ILE A 48 -1.05 2.17 4.99
CA ILE A 48 -1.93 1.09 5.43
C ILE A 48 -2.15 1.16 6.95
N ALA A 49 -1.10 1.51 7.69
CA ALA A 49 -1.10 1.66 9.14
C ALA A 49 -0.61 3.06 9.57
N PRO A 50 -1.39 4.13 9.29
CA PRO A 50 -1.03 5.50 9.66
C PRO A 50 -1.07 5.76 11.18
N ASP A 51 -1.72 4.87 11.93
CA ASP A 51 -1.83 4.92 13.39
C ASP A 51 -1.66 3.48 13.86
N GLY A 52 -0.54 3.15 14.53
CA GLY A 52 -0.22 1.78 14.90
C GLY A 52 -1.38 1.11 15.63
N GLY A 53 -1.93 0.03 15.08
CA GLY A 53 -2.79 -0.89 15.82
C GLY A 53 -4.01 -0.27 16.49
N ARG A 54 -4.94 0.31 15.72
CA ARG A 54 -6.32 0.44 16.17
C ARG A 54 -7.26 -0.45 15.36
N GLY A 55 -6.90 -1.73 15.33
CA GLY A 55 -7.88 -2.79 15.32
C GLY A 55 -8.15 -3.15 16.77
N ASP A 56 -9.18 -2.52 17.33
CA ASP A 56 -10.05 -3.19 18.29
C ASP A 56 -10.29 -4.67 17.88
N LEU A 57 -10.38 -5.55 18.88
CA LEU A 57 -10.71 -7.00 18.85
C LEU A 57 -9.61 -7.93 19.37
N ALA A 58 -9.36 -7.84 20.69
CA ALA A 58 -9.15 -9.02 21.54
C ALA A 58 -9.53 -8.68 23.00
N GLU A 59 -10.69 -8.04 23.21
CA GLU A 59 -11.41 -8.20 24.48
C GLU A 59 -12.43 -9.33 24.28
N GLU A 60 -11.97 -10.56 24.42
CA GLU A 60 -12.84 -11.67 24.83
C GLU A 60 -12.31 -12.13 26.19
N TYR A 61 -12.92 -11.58 27.25
CA TYR A 61 -12.69 -11.93 28.65
C TYR A 61 -13.77 -12.91 29.12
#